data_AF-A0A947JGI0-F1
#
_entry.id   AF-A0A947JGI0-F1
#
_cell.length_a   1.000
_cell.length_b   1.000
_cell.length_c   1.000
_cell.angle_alpha   90.00
_cell.angle_beta   90.00
_cell.angle_gamma   90.00
#
_symmetry.space_group_name_H-M   'P 1'
#
loop_
_entity.id
_entity.type
_entity.pdbx_description
1 polymer ?
#
loop_
_entity_poly.entity_id
_entity_poly.type
_entity_poly.pdbx_seq_one_letter_code
_entity_poly.pdbx_strand_id
1 'polypeptide(L)'
;MTKLTTKSLEGISSKMESIDKESIRYRILNSAKNFKTSWIDLGQSLYSVWKDKLYKEWGYMTFEAYTAKEIGIKKPTAMKLLKSYYFLEKEEPAYLRKDVTDTPSTAAAPGYESVNVLRLARDSKKLDGIDYATLKKNVFGMGKDAQDVRKALTGMMKQREELDPDEAREKKRLSTLRRSISTLKSLKRDLEISRMLPAAVIKDLSGLIARIESEIT
;
A
#
# COMPACT_ATOMS: atom_id res chain seq x y z
N MET A 1 26.15 -21.46 20.81
CA MET A 1 26.08 -20.38 19.79
C MET A 1 24.85 -19.52 20.07
N THR A 2 25.07 -18.36 20.69
CA THR A 2 24.02 -17.41 21.10
C THR A 2 23.48 -16.69 19.85
N LYS A 3 22.26 -17.01 19.43
CA LYS A 3 21.59 -16.26 18.36
C LYS A 3 21.38 -14.82 18.83
N LEU A 4 21.98 -13.85 18.16
CA LEU A 4 21.73 -12.42 18.35
C LEU A 4 20.23 -12.13 18.16
N THR A 5 19.50 -12.06 19.27
CA THR A 5 18.10 -11.63 19.29
C THR A 5 18.05 -10.11 19.30
N THR A 6 17.26 -9.50 18.42
CA THR A 6 17.03 -8.05 18.44
C THR A 6 16.18 -7.70 19.67
N LYS A 7 16.38 -6.50 20.27
CA LYS A 7 15.59 -6.01 21.43
C LYS A 7 14.07 -6.18 21.26
N SER A 8 13.57 -6.12 20.03
CA SER A 8 12.16 -6.39 19.69
C SER A 8 11.72 -7.84 19.94
N LEU A 9 12.58 -8.82 19.66
CA LEU A 9 12.30 -10.25 19.84
C LEU A 9 12.37 -10.65 21.32
N GLU A 10 13.24 -9.99 22.09
CA GLU A 10 13.32 -10.14 23.55
C GLU A 10 12.05 -9.58 24.22
N GLY A 11 11.59 -8.40 23.80
CA GLY A 11 10.34 -7.81 24.29
C GLY A 11 9.09 -8.63 23.95
N ILE A 12 9.07 -9.32 22.80
CA ILE A 12 8.00 -10.27 22.46
C ILE A 12 8.08 -11.51 23.36
N SER A 13 9.28 -12.09 23.53
CA SER A 13 9.47 -13.33 24.29
C SER A 13 9.09 -13.14 25.77
N SER A 14 9.47 -12.01 26.37
CA SER A 14 9.09 -11.68 27.76
C SER A 14 7.57 -11.52 27.95
N LYS A 15 6.86 -10.94 26.97
CA LYS A 15 5.39 -10.84 27.04
C LYS A 15 4.69 -12.18 26.88
N MET A 16 5.29 -13.13 26.17
CA MET A 16 4.72 -14.47 25.96
C MET A 16 4.76 -15.33 27.23
N GLU A 17 5.62 -15.02 28.21
CA GLU A 17 5.77 -15.81 29.44
C GLU A 17 4.53 -15.74 30.34
N SER A 18 3.77 -14.65 30.29
CA SER A 18 2.58 -14.41 31.11
C SER A 18 1.25 -14.64 30.37
N ILE A 19 1.30 -15.10 29.12
CA ILE A 19 0.13 -15.33 28.27
C ILE A 19 -0.09 -16.83 28.10
N ASP A 20 -1.34 -17.26 28.22
CA ASP A 20 -1.74 -18.64 27.94
C ASP A 20 -1.34 -19.07 26.52
N LYS A 21 -0.65 -20.21 26.42
CA LYS A 21 -0.09 -20.76 25.18
C LYS A 21 -1.16 -21.20 24.19
N GLU A 22 -2.37 -21.51 24.66
CA GLU A 22 -3.49 -21.88 23.80
C GLU A 22 -4.24 -20.66 23.25
N SER A 23 -3.98 -19.46 23.81
CA SER A 23 -4.65 -18.24 23.42
C SER A 23 -4.25 -17.74 22.02
N ILE A 24 -5.19 -17.07 21.35
CA ILE A 24 -4.95 -16.36 20.08
C ILE A 24 -3.84 -15.30 20.25
N ARG A 25 -3.79 -14.65 21.42
CA ARG A 25 -2.80 -13.62 21.75
C ARG A 25 -1.37 -14.18 21.73
N TYR A 26 -1.16 -15.38 22.28
CA TYR A 26 0.14 -16.08 22.21
C TYR A 26 0.52 -16.46 20.79
N ARG A 27 -0.43 -17.00 20.01
CA ARG A 27 -0.21 -17.38 18.61
C ARG A 27 0.30 -16.20 17.78
N ILE A 28 -0.25 -15.01 17.97
CA ILE A 28 0.17 -13.80 17.24
C ILE A 28 1.61 -13.41 17.56
N LEU A 29 1.99 -13.43 18.84
CA LEU A 29 3.34 -13.11 19.26
C LEU A 29 4.34 -14.13 18.70
N ASN A 30 3.97 -15.40 18.67
CA ASN A 30 4.77 -16.46 18.06
C ASN A 30 4.91 -16.27 16.54
N SER A 31 3.83 -15.95 15.83
CA SER A 31 3.87 -15.66 14.38
C SER A 31 4.66 -14.39 14.07
N ALA A 32 4.62 -13.38 14.94
CA ALA A 32 5.42 -12.16 14.80
C ALA A 32 6.92 -12.43 14.99
N LYS A 33 7.29 -13.36 15.88
CA LYS A 33 8.68 -13.82 16.04
C LYS A 33 9.19 -14.50 14.77
N ASN A 34 8.32 -15.25 14.09
CA ASN A 34 8.59 -15.98 12.86
C ASN A 34 8.19 -15.20 11.59
N PHE A 35 8.06 -13.87 11.68
CA PHE A 35 7.58 -13.03 10.57
C PHE A 35 8.38 -13.18 9.27
N LYS A 36 9.68 -13.51 9.38
CA LYS A 36 10.56 -13.72 8.22
C LYS A 36 10.27 -15.02 7.46
N THR A 37 9.60 -15.99 8.08
CA THR A 37 9.36 -17.32 7.51
C THR A 37 7.89 -17.57 7.14
N SER A 38 6.93 -16.86 7.75
CA SER A 38 5.52 -16.95 7.37
C SER A 38 4.74 -15.69 7.78
N TRP A 39 4.57 -14.76 6.84
CA TRP A 39 3.74 -13.57 7.06
C TRP A 39 2.23 -13.89 6.97
N ILE A 40 1.86 -15.01 6.33
CA ILE A 40 0.47 -15.43 6.12
C ILE A 40 -0.19 -15.73 7.47
N ASP A 41 0.49 -16.49 8.34
CA ASP A 41 -0.02 -16.82 9.68
C ASP A 41 -0.22 -15.58 10.55
N LEU A 42 0.72 -14.62 10.44
CA LEU A 42 0.59 -13.35 11.12
C LEU A 42 -0.57 -12.53 10.55
N GLY A 43 -0.71 -12.49 9.22
CA GLY A 43 -1.81 -11.80 8.53
C GLY A 43 -3.18 -12.36 8.94
N GLN A 44 -3.32 -13.70 8.98
CA GLN A 44 -4.51 -14.39 9.45
C GLN A 44 -4.86 -14.01 10.89
N SER A 45 -3.87 -14.11 11.78
CA SER A 45 -4.10 -13.84 13.21
C SER A 45 -4.42 -12.36 13.46
N LEU A 46 -3.76 -11.45 12.75
CA LEU A 46 -4.08 -10.02 12.76
C LEU A 46 -5.49 -9.73 12.22
N TYR A 47 -5.91 -10.46 11.18
CA TYR A 47 -7.25 -10.32 10.62
C TYR A 47 -8.32 -10.75 11.62
N SER A 48 -8.17 -11.90 12.31
CA SER A 48 -9.09 -12.33 13.36
C SER A 48 -9.19 -11.30 14.49
N VAL A 49 -8.05 -10.80 15.00
CA VAL A 49 -8.06 -9.77 16.05
C VAL A 49 -8.75 -8.49 15.62
N TRP A 50 -8.55 -8.07 14.38
CA TRP A 50 -9.18 -6.87 13.86
C TRP A 50 -10.69 -7.07 13.66
N LYS A 51 -11.09 -8.20 13.08
CA LYS A 51 -12.49 -8.57 12.78
C LYS A 51 -13.31 -8.67 14.06
N ASP A 52 -12.79 -9.40 15.04
CA ASP A 52 -13.50 -9.69 16.30
C ASP A 52 -13.22 -8.62 17.39
N LYS A 53 -12.39 -7.62 17.07
CA LYS A 53 -11.99 -6.52 17.97
C LYS A 53 -11.37 -6.98 19.30
N LEU A 54 -10.72 -8.14 19.32
CA LEU A 54 -10.08 -8.73 20.52
C LEU A 54 -9.09 -7.78 21.20
N TYR A 55 -8.47 -6.87 20.44
CA TYR A 55 -7.58 -5.86 20.99
C TYR A 55 -8.25 -4.97 22.06
N LYS A 56 -9.58 -4.79 22.01
CA LYS A 56 -10.33 -4.03 23.02
C LYS A 56 -10.41 -4.78 24.34
N GLU A 57 -10.67 -6.08 24.29
CA GLU A 57 -10.70 -6.96 25.47
C GLU A 57 -9.33 -7.02 26.15
N TRP A 58 -8.26 -6.87 25.36
CA TRP A 58 -6.88 -6.80 25.86
C TRP A 58 -6.47 -5.41 26.37
N GLY A 59 -7.39 -4.46 26.43
CA GLY A 59 -7.18 -3.12 26.98
C GLY A 59 -6.61 -2.09 26.00
N TYR A 60 -6.59 -2.38 24.69
CA TYR A 60 -6.14 -1.41 23.68
C TYR A 60 -7.32 -0.67 23.06
N MET A 61 -7.23 0.66 23.02
CA MET A 61 -8.28 1.52 22.42
C MET A 61 -8.42 1.30 20.91
N THR A 62 -7.32 1.03 20.22
CA THR A 62 -7.27 0.83 18.76
C THR A 62 -6.41 -0.36 18.38
N PHE A 63 -6.70 -0.95 17.23
CA PHE A 63 -5.89 -2.04 16.67
C PHE A 63 -4.44 -1.62 16.47
N GLU A 64 -4.21 -0.38 16.03
CA GLU A 64 -2.87 0.13 15.79
C GLU A 64 -2.08 0.35 17.09
N ALA A 65 -2.76 0.73 18.18
CA ALA A 65 -2.13 0.79 19.49
C ALA A 65 -1.68 -0.60 19.95
N TYR A 66 -2.51 -1.62 19.73
CA TYR A 66 -2.17 -3.02 19.98
C TYR A 66 -0.96 -3.47 19.15
N THR A 67 -1.01 -3.34 17.82
CA THR A 67 0.09 -3.83 16.97
C THR A 67 1.41 -3.11 17.25
N ALA A 68 1.36 -1.80 17.53
CA ALA A 68 2.57 -1.02 17.82
C ALA A 68 3.15 -1.32 19.20
N LYS A 69 2.31 -1.40 20.25
CA LYS A 69 2.78 -1.56 21.64
C LYS A 69 3.07 -3.01 22.00
N GLU A 70 2.27 -3.94 21.51
CA GLU A 70 2.38 -5.34 21.91
C GLU A 70 3.28 -6.12 20.96
N ILE A 71 2.96 -6.09 19.67
CA ILE A 71 3.65 -6.85 18.62
C ILE A 71 4.93 -6.12 18.14
N GLY A 72 5.00 -4.79 18.28
CA GLY A 72 6.11 -3.99 17.78
C GLY A 72 6.04 -3.69 16.27
N ILE A 73 4.86 -3.80 15.65
CA ILE A 73 4.63 -3.55 14.23
C ILE A 73 3.94 -2.19 14.06
N LYS A 74 4.57 -1.32 13.26
CA LYS A 74 4.01 0.01 12.94
C LYS A 74 2.72 -0.13 12.13
N LYS A 75 1.81 0.84 12.34
CA LYS A 75 0.51 0.94 11.65
C LYS A 75 0.58 0.63 10.13
N PRO A 76 1.47 1.24 9.33
CA PRO A 76 1.48 0.99 7.88
C PRO A 76 1.73 -0.47 7.53
N THR A 77 2.64 -1.14 8.25
CA THR A 77 2.99 -2.54 8.03
C THR A 77 1.85 -3.46 8.47
N ALA A 78 1.26 -3.21 9.65
CA ALA A 78 0.12 -3.98 10.14
C ALA A 78 -1.06 -3.93 9.16
N MET A 79 -1.37 -2.73 8.63
CA MET A 79 -2.43 -2.55 7.65
C MET A 79 -2.13 -3.25 6.31
N LYS A 80 -0.87 -3.23 5.85
CA LYS A 80 -0.48 -3.98 4.64
C LYS A 80 -0.67 -5.48 4.84
N LEU A 81 -0.20 -6.03 5.96
CA LEU A 81 -0.31 -7.46 6.27
C LEU A 81 -1.77 -7.91 6.31
N LEU A 82 -2.60 -7.18 7.06
CA LEU A 82 -4.03 -7.46 7.19
C LEU A 82 -4.73 -7.42 5.83
N LYS A 83 -4.50 -6.35 5.05
CA LYS A 83 -5.16 -6.18 3.74
C LYS A 83 -4.67 -7.19 2.70
N SER A 84 -3.38 -7.53 2.73
CA SER A 84 -2.81 -8.56 1.84
C SER A 84 -3.39 -9.94 2.16
N TYR A 85 -3.49 -10.31 3.45
CA TYR A 85 -4.11 -11.57 3.84
C TYR A 85 -5.59 -11.62 3.43
N TYR A 86 -6.35 -10.58 3.76
CA TYR A 86 -7.78 -10.51 3.39
C TYR A 86 -7.99 -10.59 1.87
N PHE A 87 -7.09 -10.00 1.09
CA PHE A 87 -7.12 -10.12 -0.37
C PHE A 87 -6.90 -11.58 -0.82
N LEU A 88 -5.94 -12.31 -0.24
CA LEU A 88 -5.75 -13.73 -0.55
C LEU A 88 -6.96 -14.57 -0.16
N GLU A 89 -7.53 -14.34 1.03
CA GLU A 89 -8.71 -15.07 1.51
C GLU A 89 -9.91 -14.90 0.57
N LYS A 90 -10.10 -13.69 0.04
CA LYS A 90 -11.22 -13.38 -0.84
C LYS A 90 -11.00 -13.80 -2.30
N GLU A 91 -9.80 -13.55 -2.83
CA GLU A 91 -9.54 -13.63 -4.28
C GLU A 91 -8.73 -14.86 -4.67
N GLU A 92 -7.88 -15.35 -3.77
CA GLU A 92 -7.02 -16.50 -3.98
C GLU A 92 -7.17 -17.56 -2.87
N PRO A 93 -8.40 -17.99 -2.49
CA PRO A 93 -8.58 -18.93 -1.40
C PRO A 93 -7.95 -20.30 -1.67
N ALA A 94 -7.69 -20.62 -2.94
CA ALA A 94 -6.94 -21.82 -3.34
C ALA A 94 -5.45 -21.72 -2.99
N TYR A 95 -4.89 -20.50 -2.92
CA TYR A 95 -3.50 -20.28 -2.54
C TYR A 95 -3.29 -20.59 -1.05
N LEU A 96 -4.21 -20.14 -0.19
CA LEU A 96 -4.17 -20.42 1.25
C LEU A 96 -4.37 -21.91 1.60
N ARG A 97 -5.02 -22.68 0.71
CA ARG A 97 -5.28 -24.12 0.93
C ARG A 97 -4.09 -25.00 0.59
N LYS A 98 -3.16 -24.54 -0.27
CA LYS A 98 -2.03 -25.34 -0.76
C LYS A 98 -0.93 -25.58 0.27
N ASP A 99 -0.90 -24.81 1.36
CA ASP A 99 0.13 -24.96 2.41
C ASP A 99 -0.19 -26.06 3.44
N VAL A 100 -1.36 -26.72 3.38
CA VAL A 100 -1.79 -27.71 4.38
C VAL A 100 -1.46 -29.16 3.99
N THR A 101 -1.24 -29.45 2.71
CA THR A 101 -0.98 -30.81 2.21
C THR A 101 0.14 -30.82 1.18
N ASP A 102 1.28 -31.37 1.59
CA ASP A 102 2.38 -31.89 0.78
C ASP A 102 3.30 -30.91 0.00
N THR A 103 4.56 -30.96 0.41
CA THR A 103 5.82 -30.57 -0.26
C THR A 103 6.21 -29.08 -0.33
N PRO A 104 7.50 -28.78 -0.02
CA PRO A 104 8.07 -27.45 -0.20
C PRO A 104 8.30 -27.24 -1.70
N SER A 105 7.24 -26.88 -2.42
CA SER A 105 7.40 -26.38 -3.78
C SER A 105 8.18 -25.07 -3.68
N THR A 106 9.35 -25.07 -4.31
CA THR A 106 10.43 -24.07 -4.32
C THR A 106 10.05 -22.65 -4.76
N ALA A 107 8.76 -22.34 -4.90
CA ALA A 107 8.27 -20.97 -4.97
C ALA A 107 8.07 -20.45 -3.53
N ALA A 108 9.09 -19.78 -2.99
CA ALA A 108 8.97 -19.05 -1.73
C ALA A 108 7.66 -18.23 -1.74
N ALA A 109 6.84 -18.39 -0.70
CA ALA A 109 5.59 -17.65 -0.56
C ALA A 109 5.83 -16.16 -0.89
N PRO A 110 4.98 -15.52 -1.73
CA PRO A 110 5.23 -14.17 -2.20
C PRO A 110 5.28 -13.24 -1.00
N GLY A 111 6.18 -12.27 -1.05
CA GLY A 111 6.24 -11.26 0.01
C GLY A 111 4.91 -10.51 0.15
N TYR A 112 4.49 -10.21 1.39
CA TYR A 112 3.27 -9.46 1.66
C TYR A 112 3.22 -8.10 0.92
N GLU A 113 4.38 -7.51 0.65
CA GLU A 113 4.52 -6.28 -0.14
C GLU A 113 4.14 -6.51 -1.61
N SER A 114 4.59 -7.61 -2.23
CA SER A 114 4.23 -7.99 -3.60
C SER A 114 2.72 -8.22 -3.72
N VAL A 115 2.14 -8.94 -2.76
CA VAL A 115 0.69 -9.16 -2.68
C VAL A 115 -0.06 -7.84 -2.50
N ASN A 116 0.44 -6.92 -1.67
CA ASN A 116 -0.18 -5.61 -1.52
C ASN A 116 -0.13 -4.79 -2.81
N VAL A 117 0.95 -4.88 -3.60
CA VAL A 117 1.02 -4.24 -4.92
C VAL A 117 -0.03 -4.82 -5.86
N LEU A 118 -0.17 -6.15 -5.91
CA LEU A 118 -1.20 -6.82 -6.71
C LEU A 118 -2.62 -6.41 -6.30
N ARG A 119 -2.89 -6.34 -4.99
CA ARG A 119 -4.17 -5.86 -4.45
C ARG A 119 -4.47 -4.44 -4.92
N LEU A 120 -3.50 -3.52 -4.80
CA LEU A 120 -3.66 -2.14 -5.24
C LEU A 120 -3.85 -2.01 -6.76
N ALA A 121 -3.17 -2.85 -7.54
CA ALA A 121 -3.29 -2.86 -8.99
C ALA A 121 -4.70 -3.28 -9.44
N ARG A 122 -5.34 -4.20 -8.72
CA ARG A 122 -6.73 -4.60 -9.01
C ARG A 122 -7.72 -3.47 -8.83
N ASP A 123 -7.53 -2.65 -7.79
CA ASP A 123 -8.39 -1.49 -7.53
C ASP A 123 -8.16 -0.36 -8.57
N SER A 124 -7.11 -0.47 -9.39
CA SER A 124 -6.80 0.51 -10.43
C SER A 124 -7.62 0.24 -11.70
N LYS A 125 -8.41 1.22 -12.13
CA LYS A 125 -9.20 1.15 -13.39
C LYS A 125 -8.34 1.14 -14.66
N LYS A 126 -7.01 1.19 -14.53
CA LYS A 126 -6.05 1.37 -15.63
C LYS A 126 -5.43 0.06 -16.11
N LEU A 127 -5.77 -1.06 -15.48
CA LEU A 127 -5.24 -2.38 -15.79
C LEU A 127 -6.38 -3.23 -16.36
N ASP A 128 -6.15 -3.91 -17.48
CA ASP A 128 -7.12 -4.90 -17.98
C ASP A 128 -6.91 -6.27 -17.32
N GLY A 129 -7.79 -7.22 -17.67
CA GLY A 129 -7.71 -8.58 -17.17
C GLY A 129 -6.44 -9.33 -17.57
N ILE A 130 -5.84 -9.03 -18.73
CA ILE A 130 -4.67 -9.73 -19.26
C ILE A 130 -3.40 -9.28 -18.53
N ASP A 131 -3.23 -7.96 -18.38
CA ASP A 131 -2.16 -7.33 -17.62
C ASP A 131 -2.25 -7.75 -16.15
N TYR A 132 -3.46 -7.79 -15.59
CA TYR A 132 -3.68 -8.27 -14.23
C TYR A 132 -3.30 -9.74 -14.05
N ALA A 133 -3.70 -10.61 -14.98
CA ALA A 133 -3.32 -12.03 -14.96
C ALA A 133 -1.79 -12.21 -15.05
N THR A 134 -1.13 -11.40 -15.86
CA THR A 134 0.33 -11.40 -15.97
C THR A 134 1.00 -10.95 -14.66
N LEU A 135 0.47 -9.90 -14.02
CA LEU A 135 0.95 -9.43 -12.72
C LEU A 135 0.74 -10.48 -11.63
N LYS A 136 -0.42 -11.16 -11.64
CA LYS A 136 -0.74 -12.28 -10.75
C LYS A 136 0.26 -13.43 -10.92
N LYS A 137 0.58 -13.82 -12.16
CA LYS A 137 1.60 -14.84 -12.46
C LYS A 137 2.99 -14.44 -11.97
N ASN A 138 3.37 -13.18 -12.10
CA ASN A 138 4.62 -12.65 -11.57
C ASN A 138 4.72 -12.81 -10.04
N VAL A 139 3.62 -12.56 -9.32
CA VAL A 139 3.58 -12.67 -7.86
C VAL A 139 3.57 -14.13 -7.39
N PHE A 140 2.59 -14.92 -7.84
CA PHE A 140 2.37 -16.27 -7.30
C PHE A 140 3.14 -17.37 -8.02
N GLY A 141 3.43 -17.20 -9.30
CA GLY A 141 4.14 -18.20 -10.10
C GLY A 141 5.66 -18.02 -10.06
N MET A 142 6.12 -16.78 -10.19
CA MET A 142 7.56 -16.46 -10.25
C MET A 142 8.15 -15.98 -8.92
N GLY A 143 7.31 -15.70 -7.91
CA GLY A 143 7.76 -15.23 -6.60
C GLY A 143 8.45 -13.86 -6.65
N LYS A 144 8.12 -12.99 -7.62
CA LYS A 144 8.79 -11.69 -7.77
C LYS A 144 8.57 -10.78 -6.56
N ASP A 145 9.60 -10.03 -6.21
CA ASP A 145 9.54 -9.05 -5.13
C ASP A 145 8.70 -7.81 -5.51
N ALA A 146 8.42 -6.98 -4.51
CA ALA A 146 7.53 -5.84 -4.68
C ALA A 146 8.08 -4.76 -5.61
N GLN A 147 9.41 -4.60 -5.70
CA GLN A 147 10.02 -3.65 -6.61
C GLN A 147 9.84 -4.10 -8.06
N ASP A 148 10.05 -5.37 -8.35
CA ASP A 148 9.88 -5.91 -9.70
C ASP A 148 8.41 -5.93 -10.14
N VAL A 149 7.50 -6.26 -9.23
CA VAL A 149 6.05 -6.19 -9.49
C VAL A 149 5.61 -4.75 -9.76
N ARG A 150 6.15 -3.75 -9.03
CA ARG A 150 5.87 -2.32 -9.31
C ARG A 150 6.42 -1.86 -10.65
N LYS A 151 7.61 -2.31 -11.04
CA LYS A 151 8.20 -2.00 -12.35
C LYS A 151 7.33 -2.57 -13.47
N ALA A 152 6.91 -3.83 -13.34
CA ALA A 152 6.01 -4.47 -14.31
C ALA A 152 4.67 -3.72 -14.45
N LEU A 153 4.04 -3.38 -13.31
CA LEU A 153 2.81 -2.59 -13.29
C LEU A 153 2.99 -1.22 -13.98
N THR A 154 4.07 -0.51 -13.66
CA THR A 154 4.35 0.80 -14.26
C THR A 154 4.61 0.68 -15.76
N GLY A 155 5.28 -0.38 -16.20
CA GLY A 155 5.52 -0.67 -17.62
C GLY A 155 4.21 -0.91 -18.37
N MET A 156 3.32 -1.76 -17.84
CA MET A 156 1.99 -2.02 -18.43
C MET A 156 1.16 -0.75 -18.53
N MET A 157 1.16 0.08 -17.48
CA MET A 157 0.45 1.36 -17.49
C MET A 157 1.00 2.33 -18.54
N LYS A 158 2.33 2.40 -18.70
CA LYS A 158 2.97 3.23 -19.73
C LYS A 158 2.66 2.75 -21.14
N GLN A 159 2.74 1.44 -21.39
CA GLN A 159 2.38 0.87 -22.69
C GLN A 159 0.93 1.19 -23.06
N ARG A 160 0.01 1.18 -22.10
CA ARG A 160 -1.36 1.64 -22.33
C ARG A 160 -1.46 3.14 -22.62
N GLU A 161 -0.77 3.98 -21.85
CA GLU A 161 -0.72 5.42 -22.13
C GLU A 161 -0.10 5.71 -23.51
N GLU A 162 0.79 4.85 -24.03
CA GLU A 162 1.33 4.96 -25.39
C GLU A 162 0.35 4.46 -26.47
N LEU A 163 -0.50 3.49 -26.16
CA LEU A 163 -1.51 2.93 -27.06
C LEU A 163 -2.76 3.84 -27.19
N ASP A 164 -3.03 4.72 -26.23
CA ASP A 164 -4.04 5.78 -26.32
C ASP A 164 -3.38 7.17 -26.44
N PRO A 165 -2.93 7.55 -27.65
CA PRO A 165 -2.19 8.78 -27.87
C PRO A 165 -2.99 10.05 -27.57
N ASP A 166 -4.33 9.99 -27.66
CA ASP A 166 -5.18 11.15 -27.42
C ASP A 166 -5.42 11.36 -25.92
N GLU A 167 -5.66 10.31 -25.14
CA GLU A 167 -5.78 10.41 -23.68
C GLU A 167 -4.45 10.84 -23.03
N ALA A 168 -3.31 10.36 -23.54
CA ALA A 168 -1.99 10.76 -23.07
C ALA A 168 -1.64 12.21 -23.42
N ARG A 169 -1.97 12.67 -24.63
CA ARG A 169 -1.83 14.08 -25.02
C ARG A 169 -2.69 14.98 -24.15
N GLU A 170 -3.93 14.58 -23.88
CA GLU A 170 -4.86 15.37 -23.07
C GLU A 170 -4.40 15.47 -21.62
N LYS A 171 -3.99 14.36 -21.01
CA LYS A 171 -3.41 14.34 -19.66
C LYS A 171 -2.16 15.21 -19.56
N LYS A 172 -1.29 15.19 -20.57
CA LYS A 172 -0.10 16.04 -20.63
C LYS A 172 -0.49 17.52 -20.78
N ARG A 173 -1.44 17.83 -21.66
CA ARG A 173 -2.02 19.18 -21.85
C ARG A 173 -2.54 19.73 -20.52
N LEU A 174 -3.41 18.98 -19.85
CA LEU A 174 -4.00 19.36 -18.55
C LEU A 174 -2.94 19.56 -17.46
N SER A 175 -1.91 18.70 -17.40
CA SER A 175 -0.81 18.84 -16.43
C SER A 175 -0.02 20.14 -16.63
N THR A 176 0.27 20.49 -17.89
CA THR A 176 0.97 21.72 -18.25
C THR A 176 0.12 22.94 -17.92
N LEU A 177 -1.17 22.92 -18.27
CA LEU A 177 -2.10 24.02 -17.99
C LEU A 177 -2.25 24.29 -16.49
N ARG A 178 -2.40 23.24 -15.67
CA ARG A 178 -2.46 23.37 -14.19
C ARG A 178 -1.19 23.98 -13.60
N ARG A 179 -0.02 23.56 -14.10
CA ARG A 179 1.27 24.14 -13.67
C ARG A 179 1.37 25.62 -14.05
N SER A 180 0.99 25.96 -15.27
CA SER A 180 0.96 27.36 -15.74
C SER A 180 0.04 28.24 -14.92
N ILE A 181 -1.18 27.79 -14.58
CA ILE A 181 -2.08 28.52 -13.68
C ILE A 181 -1.45 28.73 -12.31
N SER A 182 -0.82 27.71 -11.73
CA SER A 182 -0.15 27.84 -10.44
C SER A 182 0.94 28.92 -10.48
N THR A 183 1.73 28.97 -11.56
CA THR A 183 2.74 30.01 -11.75
C THR A 183 2.11 31.39 -11.91
N LEU A 184 1.05 31.53 -12.71
CA LEU A 184 0.34 32.80 -12.91
C LEU A 184 -0.28 33.33 -11.60
N LYS A 185 -0.86 32.44 -10.78
CA LYS A 185 -1.40 32.80 -9.46
C LYS A 185 -0.32 33.28 -8.49
N SER A 186 0.84 32.63 -8.48
CA SER A 186 1.98 33.07 -7.67
C SER A 186 2.46 34.44 -8.13
N LEU A 187 2.68 34.60 -9.44
CA LEU A 187 3.13 35.87 -10.01
C LEU A 187 2.14 37.01 -9.73
N LYS A 188 0.84 36.75 -9.89
CA LYS A 188 -0.21 37.72 -9.54
C LYS A 188 -0.07 38.18 -8.09
N ARG A 189 0.07 37.24 -7.16
CA ARG A 189 0.20 37.54 -5.73
C ARG A 189 1.43 38.40 -5.44
N ASP A 190 2.56 38.09 -6.07
CA ASP A 190 3.80 38.85 -5.92
C ASP A 190 3.66 40.28 -6.46
N LEU A 191 2.98 40.45 -7.60
CA LEU A 191 2.69 41.75 -8.21
C LEU A 191 1.71 42.59 -7.39
N GLU A 192 0.71 41.95 -6.76
CA GLU A 192 -0.22 42.61 -5.83
C GLU A 192 0.48 43.12 -4.57
N ILE A 193 1.38 42.32 -3.99
CA ILE A 193 2.13 42.68 -2.77
C ILE A 193 3.12 43.81 -3.07
N SER A 194 3.86 43.69 -4.17
CA SER A 194 4.90 44.66 -4.55
C SER A 194 4.34 45.97 -5.13
N ARG A 195 3.03 46.03 -5.44
CA ARG A 195 2.34 47.17 -6.07
C ARG A 195 3.05 47.69 -7.33
N MET A 196 3.75 46.81 -8.04
CA MET A 196 4.57 47.17 -9.20
C MET A 196 3.75 47.48 -10.45
N LEU A 197 2.46 47.11 -10.47
CA LEU A 197 1.57 47.29 -11.62
C LEU A 197 0.26 47.98 -11.23
N PRO A 198 -0.36 48.74 -12.16
CA PRO A 198 -1.69 49.29 -11.97
C PRO A 198 -2.74 48.21 -11.71
N ALA A 199 -3.76 48.54 -10.92
CA ALA A 199 -4.86 47.62 -10.57
C ALA A 199 -5.59 47.06 -11.81
N ALA A 200 -5.64 47.81 -12.91
CA ALA A 200 -6.19 47.35 -14.18
C ALA A 200 -5.44 46.12 -14.74
N VAL A 201 -4.10 46.15 -14.71
CA VAL A 201 -3.27 45.05 -15.23
C VAL A 201 -3.40 43.79 -14.36
N ILE A 202 -3.50 43.97 -13.03
CA ILE A 202 -3.75 42.86 -12.10
C ILE A 202 -5.13 42.23 -12.34
N LYS A 203 -6.13 43.05 -12.68
CA LYS A 203 -7.47 42.59 -13.05
C LYS A 203 -7.44 41.78 -14.35
N ASP A 204 -6.68 42.22 -15.35
CA ASP A 204 -6.51 41.49 -16.61
C ASP A 204 -5.84 40.14 -16.40
N LEU A 205 -4.79 40.09 -15.57
CA LEU A 205 -4.12 38.83 -15.18
C LEU A 205 -5.08 37.88 -14.46
N SER A 206 -5.97 38.40 -13.61
CA SER A 206 -7.02 37.61 -12.96
C SER A 206 -8.03 37.05 -13.95
N GLY A 207 -8.43 37.85 -14.94
CA GLY A 207 -9.31 37.43 -16.03
C GLY A 207 -8.67 36.35 -16.90
N LEU A 208 -7.37 36.47 -17.19
CA LEU A 208 -6.62 35.45 -17.93
C LEU A 208 -6.56 34.12 -17.16
N ILE A 209 -6.26 34.16 -15.85
CA ILE A 209 -6.26 32.97 -15.00
C ILE A 209 -7.64 32.28 -15.05
N ALA A 210 -8.73 33.04 -14.88
CA ALA A 210 -10.09 32.49 -14.89
C ALA A 210 -10.47 31.85 -16.24
N ARG A 211 -10.06 32.47 -17.36
CA ARG A 211 -10.28 31.91 -18.70
C ARG A 211 -9.51 30.60 -18.92
N ILE A 212 -8.26 30.51 -18.44
CA ILE A 212 -7.49 29.27 -18.57
C ILE A 212 -8.06 28.19 -17.64
N GLU A 213 -8.59 28.56 -16.47
CA GLU A 213 -9.27 27.62 -15.56
C GLU A 213 -10.56 27.04 -16.16
N SER A 214 -11.32 27.84 -16.92
CA SER A 214 -12.52 27.33 -17.61
C SER A 214 -12.21 26.33 -18.74
N GLU A 215 -10.99 26.32 -19.28
CA GLU A 215 -10.56 25.34 -20.31
C GLU A 215 -10.11 23.99 -19.72
N ILE A 216 -10.05 23.89 -18.38
CA ILE A 216 -9.61 22.68 -17.64
C ILE A 216 -10.78 22.00 -16.92
N THR A 217 -11.91 22.69 -16.78
CA THR A 217 -13.11 22.24 -16.05
C THR A 217 -14.12 21.66 -17.03
#